data_AF-A0A6N9EL86-F1
#
_entry.id   AF-A0A6N9EL86-F1
#
_cell.length_a   1.000
_cell.length_b   1.000
_cell.length_c   1.000
_cell.angle_alpha   90.00
_cell.angle_beta   90.00
_cell.angle_gamma   90.00
#
_symmetry.space_group_name_H-M   'P 1'
#
loop_
_entity.id
_entity.type
_entity.pdbx_description
1 polymer ?
#
loop_
_entity_poly.entity_id
_entity_poly.type
_entity_poly.pdbx_seq_one_letter_code
_entity_poly.pdbx_strand_id
1 'polypeptide(L)' 'MGCQRDEGNICLWHLRQPSWSADVELSVEDMNVRWTSIGNSGGTTQRSFPYSLSRSDVERAIMVGP' A
#
# COMPACT_ATOMS: atom_id res chain seq x y z
N MET A 1 -13.75 -3.83 3.12
CA MET A 1 -12.42 -3.44 2.65
C MET A 1 -11.73 -2.66 3.76
N GLY A 2 -10.90 -3.33 4.56
CA GLY A 2 -10.39 -2.83 5.84
C GLY A 2 -9.06 -2.10 5.72
N CYS A 3 -9.07 -0.93 5.08
CA CYS A 3 -7.94 -0.02 5.15
C CYS A 3 -8.06 0.82 6.44
N GLN A 4 -7.06 0.74 7.31
CA GLN A 4 -7.04 1.47 8.58
C GLN A 4 -6.01 2.58 8.50
N ARG A 5 -6.43 3.83 8.71
CA ARG A 5 -5.50 4.95 8.83
C ARG A 5 -4.72 4.83 10.13
N ASP A 6 -3.42 5.11 10.07
CA ASP A 6 -2.59 5.21 11.26
C ASP A 6 -3.05 6.38 12.15
N GLU A 7 -2.94 6.22 13.47
CA GLU A 7 -3.39 7.22 14.44
C GLU A 7 -2.34 8.35 14.64
N GLY A 8 -1.06 8.07 14.39
CA GLY A 8 0.04 9.02 14.55
C GLY A 8 0.41 9.74 13.25
N ASN A 9 0.13 9.14 12.09
CA ASN A 9 0.43 9.68 10.77
C ASN A 9 -0.79 9.60 9.84
N ILE A 10 -1.42 10.76 9.59
CA ILE A 10 -2.61 10.86 8.72
C ILE A 10 -2.34 10.48 7.26
N CYS A 11 -1.07 10.50 6.84
CA CYS A 11 -0.65 10.12 5.50
C CYS A 11 -0.42 8.62 5.37
N LEU A 12 -0.39 7.87 6.48
CA LEU A 12 -0.13 6.45 6.50
C LEU A 12 -1.42 5.64 6.70
N TRP A 13 -1.58 4.63 5.85
CA TRP A 13 -2.72 3.72 5.89
C TRP A 13 -2.23 2.29 5.80
N HIS A 14 -2.87 1.40 6.56
CA HIS A 14 -2.55 -0.01 6.64
C HIS A 14 -3.65 -0.83 6.00
N LEU A 15 -3.26 -1.69 5.06
CA LEU A 15 -4.10 -2.68 4.43
C LEU A 15 -3.62 -4.07 4.86
N ARG A 16 -4.49 -4.82 5.53
CA ARG A 16 -4.18 -6.19 5.99
C ARG A 16 -4.97 -7.19 5.17
N GLN A 17 -4.28 -8.15 4.56
CA GLN A 17 -4.84 -9.31 3.87
C GLN A 17 -4.35 -10.60 4.54
N PRO A 18 -5.02 -11.75 4.31
CA PRO A 18 -4.61 -13.02 4.92
C PRO A 18 -3.18 -13.46 4.57
N SER A 19 -2.71 -13.15 3.36
CA SER A 19 -1.41 -13.59 2.83
C SER A 19 -0.35 -12.49 2.73
N TRP A 20 -0.73 -11.23 2.87
CA TRP A 20 0.17 -10.08 2.78
C TRP A 20 -0.41 -8.87 3.52
N SER A 21 0.43 -7.90 3.86
CA SER A 21 0.01 -6.58 4.30
C SER A 21 0.61 -5.51 3.40
N ALA A 22 -0.03 -4.35 3.32
CA ALA A 22 0.54 -3.20 2.62
C ALA A 22 0.40 -1.93 3.45
N ASP A 23 1.44 -1.11 3.43
CA ASP A 23 1.45 0.23 3.97
C ASP A 23 1.36 1.21 2.80
N VAL A 24 0.38 2.09 2.85
CA VAL A 24 0.12 3.13 1.85
C VAL A 24 0.44 4.47 2.48
N GLU A 25 1.49 5.13 1.98
CA GLU A 25 1.93 6.44 2.42
C GLU A 25 1.65 7.47 1.34
N LEU A 26 0.94 8.53 1.71
CA LEU A 26 0.68 9.68 0.86
C LEU A 26 1.84 10.67 0.98
N SER A 27 2.64 10.80 -0.07
CA SER A 27 3.71 11.78 -0.18
C SER A 27 3.26 12.97 -1.05
N VAL A 28 4.13 13.97 -1.23
CA VAL A 28 3.78 15.23 -1.92
C VAL A 28 3.57 15.01 -3.42
N GLU A 29 4.40 14.18 -4.05
CA GLU A 29 4.42 14.00 -5.51
C GLU A 29 3.82 12.66 -5.95
N ASP A 30 3.88 11.66 -5.07
CA ASP A 30 3.43 10.31 -5.31
C ASP A 30 2.79 9.67 -4.07
N MET A 31 2.18 8.51 -4.30
CA MET A 31 1.72 7.61 -3.26
C MET A 31 2.62 6.38 -3.23
N ASN A 32 3.22 6.12 -2.09
CA ASN A 32 4.12 5.00 -1.89
C ASN A 32 3.36 3.83 -1.29
N VAL A 33 3.43 2.66 -1.91
CA VAL A 33 2.84 1.43 -1.38
C VAL A 33 3.94 0.42 -1.13
N ARG A 34 4.02 -0.08 0.09
CA ARG A 34 4.95 -1.12 0.52
C ARG A 34 4.16 -2.36 0.89
N TRP A 35 4.30 -3.44 0.13
CA TRP A 35 3.76 -4.75 0.47
C TRP A 35 4.78 -5.55 1.27
N THR A 36 4.28 -6.32 2.22
CA THR A 36 5.02 -7.26 3.05
C THR A 36 4.31 -8.61 2.95
N SER A 37 5.01 -9.62 2.43
CA SER A 37 4.45 -10.98 2.32
C SER A 37 4.48 -11.68 3.68
N ILE A 38 3.37 -12.33 4.06
CA ILE A 38 3.27 -13.08 5.31
C ILE A 38 3.68 -14.53 5.03
N GLY A 39 4.96 -14.85 5.23
CA GLY A 39 5.52 -16.17 4.98
C GLY A 39 7.05 -16.23 5.10
N ASN A 40 7.64 -17.41 4.91
CA ASN A 40 9.05 -17.72 5.22
C ASN A 40 10.11 -16.88 4.49
N SER A 41 9.76 -16.17 3.41
CA SER A 41 10.72 -15.38 2.64
C SER A 41 10.73 -13.88 2.96
N GLY A 42 9.86 -13.39 3.85
CA GLY A 42 9.91 -12.02 4.40
C GLY A 42 10.03 -10.89 3.36
N GLY A 43 9.61 -11.16 2.12
CA GLY A 43 9.84 -10.27 0.99
C GLY A 43 9.03 -9.00 1.15
N THR A 44 9.72 -7.87 1.04
CA THR A 44 9.08 -6.56 0.92
C THR A 44 9.22 -6.06 -0.50
N THR A 45 8.16 -5.49 -1.04
CA THR A 45 8.15 -4.83 -2.35
C THR A 45 7.59 -3.45 -2.15
N GLN A 46 8.20 -2.45 -2.79
CA GLN A 46 7.72 -1.08 -2.74
C GLN A 46 7.53 -0.58 -4.16
N ARG A 47 6.44 0.16 -4.38
CA ARG A 47 6.19 0.90 -5.63
C ARG A 47 5.63 2.28 -5.30
N SER A 48 6.02 3.24 -6.13
CA SER A 48 5.52 4.60 -6.08
C SER A 48 4.56 4.82 -7.24
N PHE A 49 3.40 5.40 -6.95
CA PHE A 49 2.36 5.71 -7.92
C PHE A 49 2.22 7.23 -8.01
N PRO A 50 2.56 7.86 -9.15
CA PRO A 50 2.38 9.29 -9.30
C PRO A 50 0.88 9.63 -9.31
N TYR A 51 0.51 10.79 -8.76
CA TYR A 51 -0.89 11.23 -8.72
C TYR A 51 -1.50 11.55 -10.09
N SER A 52 -0.69 11.49 -11.16
CA SER A 52 -1.18 11.53 -12.54
C SER A 52 -1.94 10.25 -12.94
N LEU A 53 -1.80 9.14 -12.19
CA LEU A 53 -2.56 7.92 -12.40
C LEU A 53 -3.98 8.04 -11.83
N SER A 54 -4.94 7.39 -12.48
CA SER A 54 -6.31 7.35 -11.97
C SER A 54 -6.35 6.57 -10.66
N ARG A 55 -7.15 7.05 -9.69
CA ARG A 55 -7.38 6.35 -8.42
C ARG A 55 -7.77 4.89 -8.64
N SER A 56 -8.57 4.61 -9.67
CA SER A 56 -9.05 3.26 -9.95
C SER A 56 -7.94 2.32 -10.46
N ASP A 57 -6.96 2.85 -11.20
CA ASP A 57 -5.83 2.05 -11.67
C ASP A 57 -4.87 1.76 -10.52
N VAL A 58 -4.66 2.75 -9.67
CA VAL A 58 -3.86 2.63 -8.45
C VAL A 58 -4.48 1.62 -7.48
N GLU A 59 -5.78 1.71 -7.20
CA GLU A 59 -6.49 0.76 -6.34
C GLU A 59 -6.40 -0.67 -6.89
N ARG A 60 -6.57 -0.86 -8.20
CA ARG A 60 -6.40 -2.17 -8.85
C ARG A 60 -4.98 -2.71 -8.68
N ALA A 61 -3.97 -1.88 -8.93
CA ALA A 61 -2.57 -2.27 -8.77
C ALA A 61 -2.26 -2.68 -7.32
N ILE A 62 -2.82 -1.97 -6.33
CA ILE A 62 -2.63 -2.29 -4.92
C ILE A 62 -3.24 -3.62 -4.52
N MET A 63 -4.42 -3.93 -5.06
CA MET A 63 -5.15 -5.15 -4.74
C MET A 63 -4.55 -6.40 -5.39
N VAL A 64 -3.75 -6.27 -6.46
CA VAL A 64 -3.02 -7.40 -7.06
C VAL A 64 -1.98 -7.96 -6.07
N GLY A 65 -1.38 -7.11 -5.23
CA GLY A 65 -0.36 -7.51 -4.27
C GLY A 65 1.06 -7.58 -4.85
N PRO A 66 2.05 -8.06 -4.06
CA PRO A 66 3.45 -8.15 -4.45
C PRO A 66 3.73 -9.19 -5.56
#